data_AF-A0AAU5H3S0-F1
#
_entry.id   AF-A0AAU5H3S0-F1
#
_cell.length_a   1.000
_cell.length_b   1.000
_cell.length_c   1.000
_cell.angle_alpha   90.00
_cell.angle_beta   90.00
_cell.angle_gamma   90.00
#
_symmetry.space_group_name_H-M   'P 1'
#
loop_
_entity.id
_entity.type
_entity.pdbx_description
1 polymer ?
#
loop_
_entity_poly.entity_id
_entity_poly.type
_entity_poly.pdbx_seq_one_letter_code
_entity_poly.pdbx_strand_id
1 'polypeptide(L)'
;MVSAFHIRYRPDSLRIPTGFDDTLVGHLARASHLVPDAPAFTFVDYGTDFAGRRETVTWAELDHRVETLAQALAQAGATGQRVAVVAPQGLEYVIGFLGALRAGAIAVPLFSPHMPGHEERLVSALRDAGPVCLLTTRRARTAVADFCTSRRLPGANRVLAIGGPYLAVLPQTGIDESESVRPRPEDCAYLQYASGSTRSPAGVEITHANAVANVRQALKAFEIDRDRNQIVSWLPLFHDMGLVLAIAIPVVGAVHSVITDPLAFVQHPARWLRLLADHPRAVTAAPNFAYDYCVRRVHESARDGLRLDHVSVMINGSEPVRPGTLSRFEQAFAPTGRHDGCLYVTGRIKDLIIIDGTNHYPQDIEVTVQEAHETIRHDRLVVVAEHSRRLTDPPVVRDAVARAVRGAVAMGHGTAPHNSVLARPGTVPRTSGGKVARTACRARYLAGVWASSIESDLTGAREGE
;
A
#
# COMPACT_ATOMS: atom_id res chain seq x y z
N MET A 1 33.04 0.80 -19.53
CA MET A 1 32.29 1.51 -20.58
C MET A 1 30.81 1.38 -20.23
N VAL A 2 30.26 2.35 -19.49
CA VAL A 2 28.86 2.33 -19.06
C VAL A 2 28.03 2.83 -20.23
N SER A 3 27.34 1.91 -20.92
CA SER A 3 26.44 2.27 -22.03
C SER A 3 25.19 2.91 -21.44
N ALA A 4 25.11 4.24 -21.53
CA ALA A 4 23.89 4.99 -21.27
C ALA A 4 22.89 4.70 -22.40
N PHE A 5 21.95 3.77 -22.15
CA PHE A 5 20.80 3.59 -23.04
C PHE A 5 19.87 4.78 -22.87
N HIS A 6 19.98 5.76 -23.79
CA HIS A 6 18.93 6.76 -24.02
C HIS A 6 17.73 6.07 -24.67
N ILE A 7 16.78 5.59 -23.87
CA ILE A 7 15.45 5.27 -24.36
C ILE A 7 14.77 6.61 -24.66
N ARG A 8 14.50 6.87 -25.95
CA ARG A 8 13.81 8.08 -26.39
C ARG A 8 12.38 8.09 -25.85
N TYR A 9 12.16 8.80 -24.75
CA TYR A 9 10.83 9.27 -24.32
C TYR A 9 10.15 9.96 -25.51
N ARG A 10 8.96 9.49 -25.91
CA ARG A 10 8.07 10.22 -26.82
C ARG A 10 7.12 11.04 -25.95
N PRO A 11 7.28 12.37 -25.84
CA PRO A 11 6.49 13.21 -24.94
C PRO A 11 4.98 13.26 -25.26
N ASP A 12 4.58 12.78 -26.44
CA ASP A 12 3.24 13.00 -26.98
C ASP A 12 2.23 11.86 -26.77
N SER A 13 2.61 10.68 -26.23
CA SER A 13 1.69 9.52 -26.22
C SER A 13 0.61 9.55 -25.14
N LEU A 14 0.78 10.32 -24.05
CA LEU A 14 -0.16 10.38 -22.94
C LEU A 14 -0.53 11.82 -22.57
N ARG A 15 -1.25 12.51 -23.47
CA ARG A 15 -2.03 13.70 -23.08
C ARG A 15 -3.24 13.23 -22.28
N ILE A 16 -3.12 13.30 -20.95
CA ILE A 16 -4.22 13.08 -20.01
C ILE A 16 -5.00 14.41 -19.94
N PRO A 17 -6.26 14.48 -20.44
CA PRO A 17 -7.08 15.67 -20.44
C PRO A 17 -7.24 16.23 -19.03
N THR A 18 -7.41 17.54 -18.95
CA THR A 18 -7.70 18.29 -17.71
C THR A 18 -9.07 18.95 -17.87
N GLY A 19 -9.93 18.92 -16.85
CA GLY A 19 -11.27 19.53 -16.91
C GLY A 19 -12.23 18.97 -15.86
N PHE A 20 -13.54 19.26 -15.99
CA PHE A 20 -14.58 18.75 -15.06
C PHE A 20 -14.67 17.22 -15.03
N ASP A 21 -14.34 16.55 -16.13
CA ASP A 21 -14.30 15.07 -16.19
C ASP A 21 -12.97 14.48 -15.66
N ASP A 22 -12.11 15.29 -15.02
CA ASP A 22 -10.81 14.85 -14.49
C ASP A 22 -10.94 14.10 -13.15
N THR A 23 -11.73 13.05 -13.18
CA THR A 23 -12.00 12.14 -12.08
C THR A 23 -11.73 10.70 -12.52
N LEU A 24 -11.55 9.77 -11.58
CA LEU A 24 -11.38 8.35 -11.94
C LEU A 24 -12.53 7.84 -12.81
N VAL A 25 -13.78 8.24 -12.53
CA VAL A 25 -14.95 7.77 -13.29
C VAL A 25 -15.10 8.45 -14.65
N GLY A 26 -14.59 9.68 -14.81
CA GLY A 26 -14.46 10.33 -16.12
C GLY A 26 -13.39 9.66 -16.99
N HIS A 27 -12.25 9.28 -16.39
CA HIS A 27 -11.24 8.47 -17.10
C HIS A 27 -11.74 7.06 -17.44
N LEU A 28 -12.56 6.44 -16.60
CA LEU A 28 -13.24 5.17 -16.92
C LEU A 28 -14.13 5.31 -18.16
N ALA A 29 -15.00 6.32 -18.20
CA ALA A 29 -15.88 6.56 -19.35
C ALA A 29 -15.07 6.83 -20.62
N ARG A 30 -13.95 7.55 -20.50
CA ARG A 30 -13.05 7.74 -21.64
C ARG A 30 -12.43 6.42 -22.11
N ALA A 31 -11.97 5.57 -21.19
CA ALA A 31 -11.38 4.28 -21.54
C ALA A 31 -12.40 3.35 -22.22
N SER A 32 -13.66 3.36 -21.79
CA SER A 32 -14.75 2.59 -22.42
C SER A 32 -15.03 3.04 -23.85
N HIS A 33 -14.85 4.32 -24.18
CA HIS A 33 -14.95 4.79 -25.56
C HIS A 33 -13.68 4.55 -26.39
N LEU A 34 -12.49 4.63 -25.77
CA LEU A 34 -11.21 4.53 -26.46
C LEU A 34 -10.88 3.08 -26.86
N VAL A 35 -11.13 2.13 -25.96
CA VAL A 35 -10.75 0.71 -26.11
C VAL A 35 -11.84 -0.21 -25.51
N PRO A 36 -13.10 -0.14 -26.00
CA PRO A 36 -14.27 -0.79 -25.38
C PRO A 36 -14.09 -2.28 -25.12
N ASP A 37 -13.55 -2.99 -26.11
CA ASP A 37 -13.43 -4.45 -26.09
C ASP A 37 -12.10 -4.94 -25.49
N ALA A 38 -11.17 -4.03 -25.17
CA ALA A 38 -9.91 -4.40 -24.55
C ALA A 38 -10.12 -4.81 -23.08
N PRO A 39 -9.30 -5.74 -22.55
CA PRO A 39 -9.41 -6.17 -21.16
C PRO A 39 -9.06 -5.02 -20.22
N ALA A 40 -9.98 -4.67 -19.32
CA ALA A 40 -9.76 -3.65 -18.31
C ALA A 40 -9.16 -4.26 -17.05
N PHE A 41 -9.86 -5.25 -16.47
CA PHE A 41 -9.44 -5.94 -15.27
C PHE A 41 -9.60 -7.44 -15.42
N THR A 42 -8.58 -8.19 -15.00
CA THR A 42 -8.63 -9.64 -14.84
C THR A 42 -8.40 -10.00 -13.38
N PHE A 43 -9.33 -10.73 -12.78
CA PHE A 43 -9.13 -11.38 -11.49
C PHE A 43 -8.70 -12.83 -11.70
N VAL A 44 -7.60 -13.24 -11.08
CA VAL A 44 -7.12 -14.63 -11.08
C VAL A 44 -7.49 -15.28 -9.76
N ASP A 45 -8.51 -16.12 -9.80
CA ASP A 45 -9.09 -16.81 -8.66
C ASP A 45 -8.36 -18.13 -8.39
N TYR A 46 -7.43 -18.09 -7.43
CA TYR A 46 -6.74 -19.28 -6.92
C TYR A 46 -7.48 -19.98 -5.77
N GLY A 47 -8.58 -19.40 -5.28
CA GLY A 47 -9.35 -19.94 -4.17
C GLY A 47 -10.30 -21.05 -4.62
N THR A 48 -10.83 -20.93 -5.84
CA THR A 48 -11.71 -21.96 -6.43
C THR A 48 -11.00 -22.93 -7.37
N ASP A 49 -9.86 -22.52 -7.94
CA ASP A 49 -9.05 -23.33 -8.84
C ASP A 49 -7.56 -23.18 -8.48
N PHE A 50 -6.88 -24.28 -8.20
CA PHE A 50 -5.46 -24.25 -7.86
C PHE A 50 -4.58 -23.66 -8.97
N ALA A 51 -4.96 -23.87 -10.24
CA ALA A 51 -4.27 -23.34 -11.41
C ALA A 51 -4.54 -21.85 -11.65
N GLY A 52 -5.58 -21.29 -11.03
CA GLY A 52 -5.99 -19.90 -11.16
C GLY A 52 -6.98 -19.69 -12.30
N ARG A 53 -8.27 -19.68 -11.97
CA ARG A 53 -9.33 -19.36 -12.93
C ARG A 53 -9.30 -17.87 -13.23
N ARG A 54 -9.17 -17.50 -14.50
CA ARG A 54 -9.16 -16.09 -14.94
C ARG A 54 -10.58 -15.62 -15.25
N GLU A 55 -10.95 -14.49 -14.66
CA GLU A 55 -12.19 -13.78 -14.95
C GLU A 55 -11.83 -12.36 -15.40
N THR A 56 -12.28 -11.97 -16.58
CA THR A 56 -11.93 -10.68 -17.19
C THR A 56 -13.19 -9.88 -17.45
N VAL A 57 -13.09 -8.56 -17.25
CA VAL A 57 -14.09 -7.58 -17.67
C VAL A 57 -13.44 -6.60 -18.65
N THR A 58 -14.11 -6.32 -19.77
CA THR A 58 -13.65 -5.30 -20.73
C THR A 58 -13.93 -3.88 -20.22
N TRP A 59 -13.39 -2.86 -20.88
CA TRP A 59 -13.67 -1.48 -20.51
C TRP A 59 -15.14 -1.12 -20.66
N ALA A 60 -15.80 -1.57 -21.74
CA ALA A 60 -17.23 -1.34 -21.95
C ALA A 60 -18.10 -2.08 -20.90
N GLU A 61 -17.76 -3.32 -20.58
CA GLU A 61 -18.48 -4.08 -19.55
C GLU A 61 -18.29 -3.49 -18.15
N LEU A 62 -17.08 -3.02 -17.83
CA LEU A 62 -16.79 -2.38 -16.55
C LEU A 62 -17.61 -1.10 -16.38
N ASP A 63 -17.58 -0.24 -17.40
CA ASP A 63 -18.33 1.02 -17.42
C ASP A 63 -19.83 0.79 -17.26
N HIS A 64 -20.41 -0.19 -17.97
CA HIS A 64 -21.81 -0.55 -17.84
C HIS A 64 -22.17 -1.07 -16.43
N ARG A 65 -21.34 -1.95 -15.85
CA ARG A 65 -21.58 -2.47 -14.49
C ARG A 65 -21.43 -1.39 -13.41
N VAL A 66 -20.49 -0.47 -13.60
CA VAL A 66 -20.28 0.69 -12.73
C VAL A 66 -21.46 1.65 -12.82
N GLU A 67 -21.96 1.94 -14.02
CA GLU A 67 -23.15 2.76 -14.26
C GLU A 67 -24.39 2.16 -13.57
N THR A 68 -24.63 0.88 -13.79
CA THR A 68 -25.79 0.19 -13.19
C THR A 68 -25.76 0.24 -11.67
N LEU A 69 -24.59 0.02 -11.05
CA LEU A 69 -24.44 0.14 -9.60
C LEU A 69 -24.60 1.59 -9.13
N ALA A 70 -24.07 2.56 -9.88
CA ALA A 70 -24.16 3.97 -9.52
C ALA A 70 -25.61 4.46 -9.48
N GLN A 71 -26.44 4.05 -10.44
CA GLN A 71 -27.88 4.35 -10.46
C GLN A 71 -28.60 3.75 -9.25
N ALA A 72 -28.31 2.49 -8.90
CA ALA A 72 -28.87 1.85 -7.72
C ALA A 72 -28.45 2.56 -6.41
N LEU A 73 -27.22 3.04 -6.33
CA LEU A 73 -26.71 3.82 -5.19
C LEU A 73 -27.37 5.20 -5.10
N ALA A 74 -27.53 5.91 -6.23
CA ALA A 74 -28.21 7.19 -6.28
C ALA A 74 -29.68 7.07 -5.82
N GLN A 75 -30.40 6.06 -6.32
CA GLN A 75 -31.76 5.73 -5.87
C GLN A 75 -31.83 5.37 -4.38
N ALA A 76 -30.76 4.78 -3.84
CA ALA A 76 -30.63 4.51 -2.42
C ALA A 76 -30.20 5.74 -1.59
N GLY A 77 -30.14 6.94 -2.18
CA GLY A 77 -29.79 8.19 -1.51
C GLY A 77 -28.31 8.28 -1.12
N ALA A 78 -27.42 7.61 -1.86
CA ALA A 78 -26.00 7.55 -1.54
C ALA A 78 -25.17 8.76 -2.01
N THR A 79 -25.72 9.62 -2.88
CA THR A 79 -25.01 10.78 -3.42
C THR A 79 -24.61 11.76 -2.30
N GLY A 80 -23.34 12.15 -2.27
CA GLY A 80 -22.73 12.94 -1.19
C GLY A 80 -22.57 12.20 0.15
N GLN A 81 -23.02 10.94 0.25
CA GLN A 81 -22.91 10.12 1.45
C GLN A 81 -21.72 9.16 1.36
N ARG A 82 -21.33 8.60 2.51
CA ARG A 82 -20.26 7.59 2.57
C ARG A 82 -20.83 6.21 2.25
N VAL A 83 -20.16 5.50 1.36
CA VAL A 83 -20.52 4.12 0.94
C VAL A 83 -19.33 3.23 1.19
N ALA A 84 -19.47 2.27 2.10
CA ALA A 84 -18.37 1.38 2.46
C ALA A 84 -18.33 0.14 1.58
N VAL A 85 -17.18 -0.13 0.98
CA VAL A 85 -16.93 -1.35 0.20
C VAL A 85 -16.35 -2.40 1.15
N VAL A 86 -17.20 -3.33 1.59
CA VAL A 86 -16.89 -4.40 2.54
C VAL A 86 -16.96 -5.74 1.79
N ALA A 87 -16.07 -5.91 0.82
CA ALA A 87 -16.05 -7.05 -0.08
C ALA A 87 -14.71 -7.82 0.02
N PRO A 88 -14.68 -9.12 -0.34
CA PRO A 88 -13.43 -9.78 -0.69
C PRO A 88 -12.79 -9.15 -1.94
N GLN A 89 -11.49 -9.37 -2.14
CA GLN A 89 -10.76 -8.90 -3.31
C GLN A 89 -11.29 -9.61 -4.57
N GLY A 90 -11.58 -8.84 -5.63
CA GLY A 90 -12.17 -9.36 -6.86
C GLY A 90 -12.67 -8.25 -7.78
N LEU A 91 -13.26 -8.61 -8.92
CA LEU A 91 -13.82 -7.64 -9.87
C LEU A 91 -14.98 -6.84 -9.25
N GLU A 92 -15.80 -7.47 -8.42
CA GLU A 92 -16.87 -6.77 -7.72
C GLU A 92 -16.35 -5.69 -6.78
N TYR A 93 -15.16 -5.86 -6.17
CA TYR A 93 -14.55 -4.81 -5.36
C TYR A 93 -14.24 -3.57 -6.22
N VAL A 94 -13.67 -3.78 -7.40
CA VAL A 94 -13.35 -2.71 -8.37
C VAL A 94 -14.64 -2.00 -8.81
N ILE A 95 -15.67 -2.76 -9.19
CA ILE A 95 -16.98 -2.23 -9.57
C ILE A 95 -17.63 -1.48 -8.42
N GLY A 96 -17.57 -2.02 -7.20
CA GLY A 96 -18.11 -1.41 -5.99
C GLY A 96 -17.49 -0.06 -5.68
N PHE A 97 -16.17 0.02 -5.75
CA PHE A 97 -15.43 1.26 -5.55
C PHE A 97 -15.76 2.30 -6.63
N LEU A 98 -15.65 1.95 -7.91
CA LEU A 98 -15.90 2.88 -9.02
C LEU A 98 -17.39 3.27 -9.13
N GLY A 99 -18.31 2.37 -8.80
CA GLY A 99 -19.75 2.63 -8.76
C GLY A 99 -20.14 3.63 -7.67
N ALA A 100 -19.52 3.54 -6.48
CA ALA A 100 -19.70 4.55 -5.44
C ALA A 100 -19.23 5.93 -5.90
N LEU A 101 -18.05 6.01 -6.52
CA LEU A 101 -17.55 7.27 -7.09
C LEU A 101 -18.48 7.83 -8.16
N ARG A 102 -19.01 6.98 -9.05
CA ARG A 102 -19.89 7.40 -10.13
C ARG A 102 -21.25 7.87 -9.63
N ALA A 103 -21.74 7.32 -8.51
CA ALA A 103 -22.94 7.80 -7.84
C ALA A 103 -22.78 9.17 -7.16
N GLY A 104 -21.58 9.78 -7.23
CA GLY A 104 -21.23 10.97 -6.45
C GLY A 104 -21.13 10.70 -4.96
N ALA A 105 -20.92 9.44 -4.55
CA ALA A 105 -20.75 9.04 -3.16
C ALA A 105 -19.27 9.05 -2.76
N ILE A 106 -19.01 9.20 -1.46
CA ILE A 106 -17.66 9.10 -0.88
C ILE A 106 -17.38 7.63 -0.59
N ALA A 107 -16.55 6.99 -1.40
CA ALA A 107 -16.22 5.58 -1.22
C ALA A 107 -15.39 5.36 0.05
N VAL A 108 -15.62 4.26 0.77
CA VAL A 108 -14.82 3.87 1.92
C VAL A 108 -14.30 2.45 1.67
N PRO A 109 -13.15 2.29 0.99
CA PRO A 109 -12.59 0.98 0.67
C PRO A 109 -12.12 0.27 1.95
N LEU A 110 -12.83 -0.79 2.34
CA LEU A 110 -12.55 -1.61 3.51
C LEU A 110 -12.41 -3.09 3.09
N PHE A 111 -12.46 -4.01 4.03
CA PHE A 111 -12.22 -5.43 3.78
C PHE A 111 -13.32 -6.29 4.40
N SER A 112 -13.48 -7.51 3.89
CA SER A 112 -14.43 -8.48 4.40
C SER A 112 -14.19 -8.80 5.89
N PRO A 113 -15.26 -8.97 6.71
CA PRO A 113 -15.15 -9.29 8.14
C PRO A 113 -14.46 -10.63 8.43
N HIS A 114 -14.32 -11.51 7.44
CA HIS A 114 -13.65 -12.81 7.60
C HIS A 114 -12.12 -12.72 7.57
N MET A 115 -11.55 -11.51 7.40
CA MET A 115 -10.10 -11.34 7.43
C MET A 115 -9.59 -11.47 8.87
N PRO A 116 -8.84 -12.53 9.23
CA PRO A 116 -8.48 -12.80 10.62
C PRO A 116 -7.62 -11.68 11.21
N GLY A 117 -7.87 -11.32 12.47
CA GLY A 117 -7.08 -10.30 13.19
C GLY A 117 -7.36 -8.85 12.78
N HIS A 118 -8.37 -8.60 11.93
CA HIS A 118 -8.72 -7.26 11.46
C HIS A 118 -10.13 -6.78 11.84
N GLU A 119 -10.88 -7.56 12.63
CA GLU A 119 -12.27 -7.24 13.03
C GLU A 119 -12.40 -5.88 13.72
N GLU A 120 -11.59 -5.61 14.75
CA GLU A 120 -11.65 -4.34 15.49
C GLU A 120 -11.34 -3.14 14.60
N ARG A 121 -10.43 -3.32 13.64
CA ARG A 121 -10.10 -2.29 12.65
C ARG A 121 -11.28 -2.00 11.74
N LEU A 122 -11.99 -3.04 11.28
CA LEU A 122 -13.19 -2.88 10.45
C LEU A 122 -14.32 -2.18 11.22
N VAL A 123 -14.58 -2.62 12.47
CA VAL A 123 -15.58 -2.02 13.35
C VAL A 123 -15.30 -0.54 13.58
N SER A 124 -14.06 -0.20 13.91
CA SER A 124 -13.67 1.17 14.21
C SER A 124 -13.78 2.06 12.97
N ALA A 125 -13.34 1.58 11.80
CA ALA A 125 -13.47 2.32 10.55
C ALA A 125 -14.93 2.53 10.15
N LEU A 126 -15.80 1.52 10.30
CA LEU A 126 -17.23 1.66 9.98
C LEU A 126 -17.96 2.62 10.92
N ARG A 127 -17.58 2.65 12.20
CA ARG A 127 -18.14 3.62 13.17
C ARG A 127 -17.70 5.04 12.88
N ASP A 128 -16.41 5.24 12.59
CA ASP A 128 -15.85 6.55 12.25
C ASP A 128 -16.44 7.06 10.92
N ALA A 129 -16.47 6.21 9.89
CA ALA A 129 -16.97 6.57 8.58
C ALA A 129 -18.48 6.80 8.55
N GLY A 130 -19.28 6.11 9.37
CA GLY A 130 -20.74 6.25 9.35
C GLY A 130 -21.38 6.13 7.95
N PRO A 131 -21.14 5.04 7.19
CA PRO A 131 -21.69 4.87 5.84
C PRO A 131 -23.22 4.71 5.85
N VAL A 132 -23.88 5.22 4.80
CA VAL A 132 -25.33 5.07 4.60
C VAL A 132 -25.70 3.67 4.06
N CYS A 133 -24.78 3.03 3.36
CA CYS A 133 -24.92 1.65 2.88
C CYS A 133 -23.57 0.94 2.76
N LEU A 134 -23.64 -0.39 2.70
CA LEU A 134 -22.50 -1.28 2.58
C LEU A 134 -22.58 -2.04 1.25
N LEU A 135 -21.51 -2.04 0.49
CA LEU A 135 -21.36 -2.83 -0.73
C LEU A 135 -20.56 -4.10 -0.44
N THR A 136 -21.05 -5.24 -0.91
CA THR A 136 -20.34 -6.51 -0.81
C THR A 136 -20.72 -7.46 -1.95
N THR A 137 -20.14 -8.66 -2.00
CA THR A 137 -20.51 -9.66 -3.02
C THR A 137 -21.80 -10.37 -2.65
N ARG A 138 -22.49 -10.95 -3.63
CA ARG A 138 -23.67 -11.79 -3.39
C ARG A 138 -23.40 -12.91 -2.37
N ARG A 139 -22.21 -13.52 -2.43
CA ARG A 139 -21.79 -14.60 -1.52
C ARG A 139 -21.54 -14.10 -0.09
N ALA A 140 -20.97 -12.90 0.07
CA ALA A 140 -20.63 -12.35 1.38
C ALA A 140 -21.76 -11.56 2.05
N ARG A 141 -22.86 -11.27 1.33
CA ARG A 141 -23.95 -10.39 1.78
C ARG A 141 -24.50 -10.74 3.16
N THR A 142 -24.91 -11.99 3.37
CA THR A 142 -25.51 -12.42 4.65
C THR A 142 -24.53 -12.24 5.80
N ALA A 143 -23.30 -12.74 5.64
CA ALA A 143 -22.30 -12.66 6.69
C ALA A 143 -21.87 -11.21 7.03
N VAL A 144 -21.79 -10.32 6.03
CA VAL A 144 -21.55 -8.89 6.25
C VAL A 144 -22.73 -8.25 6.99
N ALA A 145 -23.97 -8.56 6.61
CA ALA A 145 -25.16 -8.05 7.29
C ALA A 145 -25.24 -8.51 8.74
N ASP A 146 -24.98 -9.79 9.02
CA ASP A 146 -24.98 -10.35 10.37
C ASP A 146 -23.87 -9.75 11.24
N PHE A 147 -22.66 -9.62 10.68
CA PHE A 147 -21.53 -8.98 11.37
C PHE A 147 -21.85 -7.53 11.76
N CYS A 148 -22.45 -6.75 10.85
CA CYS A 148 -22.77 -5.36 11.09
C CYS A 148 -23.97 -5.20 12.04
N THR A 149 -25.01 -6.02 11.89
CA THR A 149 -26.22 -5.96 12.73
C THR A 149 -25.92 -6.35 14.18
N SER A 150 -25.20 -7.45 14.39
CA SER A 150 -24.80 -7.92 15.74
C SER A 150 -23.99 -6.88 16.52
N ARG A 151 -23.26 -6.01 15.82
CA ARG A 151 -22.38 -4.98 16.39
C ARG A 151 -22.96 -3.56 16.30
N ARG A 152 -24.20 -3.42 15.81
CA ARG A 152 -24.92 -2.14 15.60
C ARG A 152 -24.10 -1.13 14.80
N LEU A 153 -23.49 -1.59 13.70
CA LEU A 153 -22.66 -0.74 12.84
C LEU A 153 -23.50 0.09 11.87
N PRO A 154 -23.04 1.30 11.48
CA PRO A 154 -23.71 2.09 10.46
C PRO A 154 -23.81 1.35 9.12
N GLY A 155 -24.89 1.59 8.38
CA GLY A 155 -25.17 0.94 7.09
C GLY A 155 -25.65 -0.51 7.18
N ALA A 156 -25.74 -1.12 8.37
CA ALA A 156 -26.16 -2.51 8.56
C ALA A 156 -27.56 -2.83 8.01
N ASN A 157 -28.46 -1.85 8.01
CA ASN A 157 -29.81 -1.96 7.45
C ASN A 157 -29.84 -1.92 5.91
N ARG A 158 -28.72 -1.62 5.25
CA ARG A 158 -28.63 -1.45 3.80
C ARG A 158 -27.33 -2.04 3.24
N VAL A 159 -27.29 -3.38 3.21
CA VAL A 159 -26.20 -4.15 2.59
C VAL A 159 -26.60 -4.58 1.18
N LEU A 160 -25.94 -4.00 0.17
CA LEU A 160 -26.19 -4.24 -1.23
C LEU A 160 -25.16 -5.23 -1.80
N ALA A 161 -25.64 -6.17 -2.61
CA ALA A 161 -24.77 -7.07 -3.37
C ALA A 161 -24.42 -6.45 -4.72
N ILE A 162 -23.12 -6.30 -4.99
CA ILE A 162 -22.61 -5.86 -6.30
C ILE A 162 -22.94 -6.93 -7.34
N GLY A 163 -23.50 -6.51 -8.48
CA GLY A 163 -23.90 -7.40 -9.58
C GLY A 163 -25.11 -8.29 -9.28
N GLY A 164 -25.82 -8.06 -8.16
CA GLY A 164 -27.12 -8.68 -7.89
C GLY A 164 -28.27 -7.95 -8.61
N PRO A 165 -29.47 -8.53 -8.68
CA PRO A 165 -30.65 -7.77 -9.06
C PRO A 165 -30.86 -6.68 -8.02
N TYR A 166 -30.63 -5.43 -8.39
CA TYR A 166 -31.03 -4.28 -7.59
C TYR A 166 -32.55 -4.26 -7.66
N LEU A 167 -33.22 -4.93 -6.71
CA LEU A 167 -34.67 -4.84 -6.60
C LEU A 167 -34.99 -3.35 -6.48
N ALA A 168 -35.63 -2.82 -7.51
CA ALA A 168 -36.18 -1.48 -7.53
C ALA A 168 -37.17 -1.39 -6.37
N VAL A 169 -36.70 -0.93 -5.21
CA VAL A 169 -37.58 -0.44 -4.17
C VAL A 169 -38.02 0.95 -4.64
N LEU A 170 -39.13 0.93 -5.39
CA LEU A 170 -39.87 2.03 -6.01
C LEU A 170 -40.21 3.18 -5.03
N PRO A 171 -40.53 4.42 -5.50
CA PRO A 171 -41.27 4.70 -6.73
C PRO A 171 -40.64 5.65 -7.75
N GLN A 172 -41.19 5.54 -8.96
CA GLN A 172 -41.22 6.56 -10.00
C GLN A 172 -41.79 7.87 -9.42
N THR A 173 -40.93 8.71 -8.87
CA THR A 173 -41.19 10.14 -8.75
C THR A 173 -40.17 10.82 -9.61
N GLY A 174 -40.62 11.58 -10.60
CA GLY A 174 -39.82 12.22 -11.64
C GLY A 174 -38.64 13.00 -11.09
N ILE A 175 -37.53 12.29 -10.88
CA ILE A 175 -36.20 12.88 -10.97
C ILE A 175 -36.09 13.12 -12.46
N ASP A 176 -36.16 14.40 -12.82
CA ASP A 176 -35.81 14.87 -14.15
C ASP A 176 -34.54 14.11 -14.58
N GLU A 177 -34.55 13.45 -15.75
CA GLU A 177 -33.36 12.79 -16.31
C GLU A 177 -32.18 13.79 -16.45
N SER A 178 -32.49 15.09 -16.31
CA SER A 178 -31.61 16.24 -16.29
C SER A 178 -31.02 16.55 -14.91
N GLU A 179 -30.13 15.67 -14.42
CA GLU A 179 -28.80 16.01 -13.86
C GLU A 179 -28.25 14.77 -13.14
N SER A 180 -27.67 13.84 -13.90
CA SER A 180 -26.72 12.88 -13.30
C SER A 180 -25.69 13.68 -12.51
N VAL A 181 -25.65 13.55 -11.17
CA VAL A 181 -24.66 14.26 -10.37
C VAL A 181 -23.28 13.78 -10.79
N ARG A 182 -22.57 14.61 -11.56
CA ARG A 182 -21.21 14.32 -11.98
C ARG A 182 -20.27 14.75 -10.85
N PRO A 183 -19.46 13.84 -10.29
CA PRO A 183 -18.49 14.22 -9.28
C PRO A 183 -17.49 15.20 -9.88
N ARG A 184 -17.16 16.25 -9.13
CA ARG A 184 -16.17 17.25 -9.52
C ARG A 184 -14.80 16.89 -8.98
N PRO A 185 -13.70 17.36 -9.60
CA PRO A 185 -12.35 17.09 -9.13
C PRO A 185 -12.10 17.44 -7.65
N GLU A 186 -12.73 18.50 -7.14
CA GLU A 186 -12.60 18.96 -5.76
C GLU A 186 -13.42 18.14 -4.74
N ASP A 187 -14.40 17.35 -5.19
CA ASP A 187 -15.22 16.56 -4.30
C ASP A 187 -14.40 15.43 -3.66
N CYS A 188 -14.74 15.06 -2.42
CA CYS A 188 -14.11 13.94 -1.73
C CYS A 188 -14.48 12.63 -2.47
N ALA A 189 -13.49 11.95 -3.03
CA ALA A 189 -13.70 10.69 -3.73
C ALA A 189 -13.81 9.54 -2.74
N TYR A 190 -12.83 9.42 -1.83
CA TYR A 190 -12.81 8.32 -0.88
C TYR A 190 -12.09 8.63 0.42
N LEU A 191 -12.42 7.85 1.46
CA LEU A 191 -11.76 7.87 2.75
C LEU A 191 -10.78 6.71 2.87
N GLN A 192 -9.48 7.00 2.98
CA GLN A 192 -8.45 5.97 3.13
C GLN A 192 -8.10 5.75 4.61
N TYR A 193 -8.45 4.59 5.16
CA TYR A 193 -8.11 4.21 6.53
C TYR A 193 -6.74 3.51 6.60
N ALA A 194 -5.76 4.16 7.22
CA ALA A 194 -4.42 3.59 7.42
C ALA A 194 -4.36 2.65 8.64
N SER A 195 -3.47 1.66 8.59
CA SER A 195 -3.26 0.65 9.65
C SER A 195 -2.41 1.14 10.83
N GLY A 196 -2.29 2.44 11.08
CA GLY A 196 -1.38 2.91 12.11
C GLY A 196 -1.61 4.33 12.59
N SER A 197 -2.30 4.47 13.72
CA SER A 197 -1.91 5.43 14.75
C SER A 197 -2.50 4.99 16.09
N THR A 198 -1.87 5.39 17.19
CA THR A 198 -2.25 5.10 18.59
C THR A 198 -3.46 5.94 19.06
N ARG A 199 -4.31 6.37 18.13
CA ARG A 199 -5.56 7.12 18.35
C ARG A 199 -6.68 6.47 17.53
N SER A 200 -7.93 6.82 17.83
CA SER A 200 -9.11 6.43 17.04
C SER A 200 -8.81 6.55 15.54
N PRO A 201 -9.07 5.49 14.74
CA PRO A 201 -8.69 5.47 13.33
C PRO A 201 -9.44 6.57 12.58
N ALA A 202 -8.69 7.47 11.93
CA ALA A 202 -9.23 8.56 11.12
C ALA A 202 -9.09 8.23 9.63
N GLY A 203 -10.19 8.39 8.89
CA GLY A 203 -10.18 8.31 7.43
C GLY A 203 -9.49 9.52 6.83
N VAL A 204 -8.46 9.31 6.01
CA VAL A 204 -7.85 10.41 5.24
C VAL A 204 -8.76 10.72 4.06
N GLU A 205 -9.25 11.96 3.98
CA GLU A 205 -10.02 12.44 2.83
C GLU A 205 -9.11 12.57 1.60
N ILE A 206 -9.48 11.87 0.53
CA ILE A 206 -8.82 11.94 -0.76
C ILE A 206 -9.82 12.46 -1.79
N THR A 207 -9.53 13.63 -2.37
CA THR A 207 -10.36 14.19 -3.46
C THR A 207 -10.08 13.48 -4.79
N HIS A 208 -10.99 13.62 -5.76
CA HIS A 208 -10.76 13.12 -7.12
C HIS A 208 -9.48 13.69 -7.73
N ALA A 209 -9.23 14.99 -7.55
CA ALA A 209 -8.03 15.68 -8.00
C ALA A 209 -6.77 15.12 -7.33
N ASN A 210 -6.80 14.80 -6.03
CA ASN A 210 -5.66 14.17 -5.36
C ASN A 210 -5.33 12.81 -5.96
N ALA A 211 -6.34 11.96 -6.16
CA ALA A 211 -6.17 10.64 -6.74
C ALA A 211 -5.58 10.71 -8.16
N VAL A 212 -6.18 11.53 -9.03
CA VAL A 212 -5.70 11.66 -10.42
C VAL A 212 -4.31 12.29 -10.49
N ALA A 213 -4.03 13.33 -9.68
CA ALA A 213 -2.70 13.93 -9.63
C ALA A 213 -1.62 12.91 -9.20
N ASN A 214 -1.92 12.08 -8.20
CA ASN A 214 -1.02 11.01 -7.77
C ASN A 214 -0.78 9.98 -8.89
N VAL A 215 -1.85 9.58 -9.60
CA VAL A 215 -1.73 8.65 -10.74
C VAL A 215 -0.92 9.25 -11.88
N ARG A 216 -1.12 10.52 -12.25
CA ARG A 216 -0.32 11.19 -13.28
C ARG A 216 1.17 11.20 -12.94
N GLN A 217 1.50 11.46 -11.67
CA GLN A 217 2.88 11.39 -11.19
C GLN A 217 3.44 9.97 -11.32
N ALA A 218 2.66 8.94 -10.97
CA ALA A 218 3.09 7.55 -11.10
C ALA A 218 3.27 7.12 -12.56
N LEU A 219 2.31 7.44 -13.45
CA LEU A 219 2.41 7.15 -14.89
C LEU A 219 3.68 7.78 -15.49
N LYS A 220 4.01 9.02 -15.10
CA LYS A 220 5.23 9.69 -15.55
C LYS A 220 6.49 9.08 -14.94
N ALA A 221 6.52 8.87 -13.62
CA ALA A 221 7.70 8.42 -12.90
C ALA A 221 8.11 6.99 -13.26
N PHE A 222 7.14 6.13 -13.52
CA PHE A 222 7.35 4.73 -13.89
C PHE A 222 7.19 4.49 -15.40
N GLU A 223 7.02 5.56 -16.18
CA GLU A 223 6.81 5.54 -17.63
C GLU A 223 5.73 4.53 -18.08
N ILE A 224 4.61 4.45 -17.36
CA ILE A 224 3.57 3.48 -17.67
C ILE A 224 2.78 3.97 -18.88
N ASP A 225 2.70 3.13 -19.91
CA ASP A 225 1.95 3.42 -21.15
C ASP A 225 1.00 2.26 -21.47
N ARG A 226 -0.22 2.58 -21.90
CA ARG A 226 -1.30 1.59 -22.13
C ARG A 226 -0.95 0.55 -23.18
N ASP A 227 -0.23 0.96 -24.23
CA ASP A 227 0.06 0.11 -25.38
C ASP A 227 1.31 -0.75 -25.11
N ARG A 228 1.95 -0.53 -23.95
CA ARG A 228 3.22 -1.13 -23.56
C ARG A 228 3.13 -1.97 -22.29
N ASN A 229 2.32 -1.57 -21.32
CA ASN A 229 2.38 -2.07 -19.96
C ASN A 229 1.07 -2.73 -19.53
N GLN A 230 1.18 -3.57 -18.50
CA GLN A 230 0.06 -4.16 -17.78
C GLN A 230 0.37 -4.07 -16.28
N ILE A 231 -0.65 -3.92 -15.45
CA ILE A 231 -0.47 -3.97 -13.99
C ILE A 231 -0.63 -5.41 -13.52
N VAL A 232 0.23 -5.87 -12.62
CA VAL A 232 0.08 -7.15 -11.92
C VAL A 232 0.13 -6.86 -10.42
N SER A 233 -0.90 -7.24 -9.66
CA SER A 233 -0.94 -6.96 -8.23
C SER A 233 -1.72 -8.00 -7.42
N TRP A 234 -1.17 -8.39 -6.27
CA TRP A 234 -1.88 -9.12 -5.22
C TRP A 234 -2.11 -8.26 -3.98
N LEU A 235 -1.71 -6.99 -4.00
CA LEU A 235 -1.85 -6.11 -2.86
C LEU A 235 -3.33 -5.93 -2.51
N PRO A 236 -3.67 -5.81 -1.22
CA PRO A 236 -5.07 -5.67 -0.86
C PRO A 236 -5.62 -4.31 -1.35
N LEU A 237 -6.76 -4.33 -2.03
CA LEU A 237 -7.36 -3.13 -2.66
C LEU A 237 -7.84 -2.06 -1.65
N PHE A 238 -8.00 -2.42 -0.38
CA PHE A 238 -8.34 -1.47 0.69
C PHE A 238 -7.11 -0.72 1.25
N HIS A 239 -5.91 -1.09 0.82
CA HIS A 239 -4.69 -0.36 1.14
C HIS A 239 -4.36 0.63 0.03
N ASP A 240 -3.84 1.80 0.41
CA ASP A 240 -3.48 2.91 -0.49
C ASP A 240 -2.70 2.47 -1.74
N MET A 241 -1.56 1.77 -1.56
CA MET A 241 -0.75 1.28 -2.69
C MET A 241 -1.48 0.23 -3.53
N GLY A 242 -2.35 -0.59 -2.92
CA GLY A 242 -3.16 -1.56 -3.67
C GLY A 242 -4.22 -0.87 -4.51
N LEU A 243 -4.96 0.07 -3.93
CA LEU A 243 -5.99 0.86 -4.60
C LEU A 243 -5.40 1.68 -5.76
N VAL A 244 -4.31 2.42 -5.50
CA VAL A 244 -3.69 3.29 -6.50
C VAL A 244 -3.08 2.46 -7.62
N LEU A 245 -2.24 1.46 -7.29
CA LEU A 245 -1.58 0.65 -8.31
C LEU A 245 -2.59 -0.15 -9.14
N ALA A 246 -3.49 -0.86 -8.47
CA ALA A 246 -4.28 -1.90 -9.10
C ALA A 246 -5.62 -1.39 -9.65
N ILE A 247 -6.12 -0.22 -9.22
CA ILE A 247 -7.36 0.37 -9.74
C ILE A 247 -7.09 1.74 -10.39
N ALA A 248 -6.53 2.70 -9.66
CA ALA A 248 -6.47 4.09 -10.12
C ALA A 248 -5.55 4.29 -11.33
N ILE A 249 -4.35 3.70 -11.32
CA ILE A 249 -3.41 3.72 -12.46
C ILE A 249 -4.04 3.08 -13.72
N PRO A 250 -4.60 1.86 -13.66
CA PRO A 250 -5.32 1.24 -14.76
C PRO A 250 -6.39 2.14 -15.36
N VAL A 251 -7.25 2.72 -14.51
CA VAL A 251 -8.39 3.53 -14.95
C VAL A 251 -7.95 4.82 -15.65
N VAL A 252 -7.00 5.57 -15.09
CA VAL A 252 -6.51 6.82 -15.72
C VAL A 252 -5.63 6.54 -16.94
N GLY A 253 -4.82 5.48 -16.88
CA GLY A 253 -3.91 5.09 -17.95
C GLY A 253 -4.58 4.30 -19.07
N ALA A 254 -5.82 3.81 -18.90
CA ALA A 254 -6.44 2.78 -19.73
C ALA A 254 -5.56 1.52 -19.88
N VAL A 255 -4.87 1.13 -18.80
CA VAL A 255 -3.92 0.01 -18.75
C VAL A 255 -4.62 -1.23 -18.20
N HIS A 256 -4.43 -2.40 -18.81
CA HIS A 256 -4.98 -3.67 -18.29
C HIS A 256 -4.41 -4.01 -16.91
N SER A 257 -5.27 -4.34 -15.95
CA SER A 257 -4.90 -4.72 -14.58
C SER A 257 -5.21 -6.17 -14.28
N VAL A 258 -4.21 -6.92 -13.85
CA VAL A 258 -4.32 -8.33 -13.46
C VAL A 258 -4.11 -8.44 -11.97
N ILE A 259 -5.19 -8.79 -11.27
CA ILE A 259 -5.25 -8.84 -9.81
C ILE A 259 -5.52 -10.24 -9.29
N THR A 260 -5.02 -10.55 -8.09
CA THR A 260 -5.37 -11.77 -7.36
C THR A 260 -5.48 -11.49 -5.86
N ASP A 261 -6.00 -12.43 -5.09
CA ASP A 261 -6.18 -12.28 -3.65
C ASP A 261 -4.82 -12.30 -2.91
N PRO A 262 -4.61 -11.44 -1.88
CA PRO A 262 -3.36 -11.45 -1.10
C PRO A 262 -3.04 -12.81 -0.46
N LEU A 263 -4.07 -13.57 -0.06
CA LEU A 263 -3.91 -14.91 0.49
C LEU A 263 -3.33 -15.88 -0.55
N ALA A 264 -3.67 -15.71 -1.84
CA ALA A 264 -3.11 -16.55 -2.89
C ALA A 264 -1.58 -16.40 -3.01
N PHE A 265 -1.07 -15.17 -2.84
CA PHE A 265 0.37 -14.90 -2.75
C PHE A 265 0.98 -15.50 -1.47
N VAL A 266 0.35 -15.27 -0.32
CA VAL A 266 0.86 -15.78 0.97
C VAL A 266 0.91 -17.31 0.99
N GLN A 267 -0.06 -18.00 0.39
CA GLN A 267 -0.07 -19.46 0.31
C GLN A 267 0.99 -19.98 -0.66
N HIS A 268 1.10 -19.36 -1.84
CA HIS A 268 2.01 -19.81 -2.91
C HIS A 268 2.67 -18.60 -3.61
N PRO A 269 3.80 -18.09 -3.10
CA PRO A 269 4.42 -16.86 -3.61
C PRO A 269 4.94 -16.99 -5.06
N ALA A 270 5.14 -18.21 -5.55
CA ALA A 270 5.46 -18.47 -6.95
C ALA A 270 4.34 -18.01 -7.91
N ARG A 271 3.08 -17.91 -7.45
CA ARG A 271 1.96 -17.41 -8.27
C ARG A 271 2.18 -15.97 -8.72
N TRP A 272 2.69 -15.10 -7.85
CA TRP A 272 3.00 -13.73 -8.24
C TRP A 272 4.08 -13.68 -9.32
N LEU A 273 5.16 -14.44 -9.16
CA LEU A 273 6.24 -14.48 -10.14
C LEU A 273 5.78 -15.08 -11.48
N ARG A 274 4.92 -16.09 -11.47
CA ARG A 274 4.30 -16.63 -12.69
C ARG A 274 3.40 -15.61 -13.36
N LEU A 275 2.58 -14.87 -12.60
CA LEU A 275 1.78 -13.78 -13.17
C LEU A 275 2.67 -12.71 -13.80
N LEU A 276 3.79 -12.33 -13.18
CA LEU A 276 4.75 -11.42 -13.80
C LEU A 276 5.37 -12.00 -15.07
N ALA A 277 5.70 -13.29 -15.08
CA ALA A 277 6.25 -13.96 -16.26
C ALA A 277 5.24 -14.07 -17.42
N ASP A 278 3.96 -14.32 -17.10
CA ASP A 278 2.89 -14.47 -18.09
C ASP A 278 2.45 -13.13 -18.71
N HIS A 279 2.83 -11.99 -18.11
CA HIS A 279 2.39 -10.65 -18.50
C HIS A 279 3.61 -9.79 -18.86
N PRO A 280 4.01 -9.77 -20.15
CA PRO A 280 5.11 -8.97 -20.63
C PRO A 280 5.00 -7.51 -20.19
N ARG A 281 6.13 -6.90 -19.82
CA ARG A 281 6.20 -5.49 -19.42
C ARG A 281 5.31 -5.14 -18.22
N ALA A 282 5.03 -6.12 -17.36
CA ALA A 282 4.29 -5.95 -16.12
C ALA A 282 4.89 -4.84 -15.24
N VAL A 283 4.00 -4.13 -14.56
CA VAL A 283 4.27 -3.16 -13.50
C VAL A 283 3.63 -3.69 -12.23
N THR A 284 4.41 -3.80 -11.17
CA THR A 284 3.97 -4.37 -9.89
C THR A 284 4.52 -3.57 -8.72
N ALA A 285 3.89 -3.68 -7.56
CA ALA A 285 4.45 -3.22 -6.30
C ALA A 285 4.31 -4.30 -5.24
N ALA A 286 5.26 -4.33 -4.31
CA ALA A 286 5.24 -5.22 -3.17
C ALA A 286 6.05 -4.61 -2.02
N PRO A 287 5.73 -4.90 -0.74
CA PRO A 287 6.57 -4.49 0.39
C PRO A 287 7.80 -5.40 0.53
N ASN A 288 8.77 -4.99 1.36
CA ASN A 288 10.01 -5.77 1.57
C ASN A 288 9.74 -7.23 1.91
N PHE A 289 8.75 -7.49 2.78
CA PHE A 289 8.48 -8.85 3.23
C PHE A 289 8.18 -9.78 2.07
N ALA A 290 7.55 -9.29 1.00
CA ALA A 290 7.14 -10.10 -0.13
C ALA A 290 8.36 -10.58 -0.95
N TYR A 291 9.30 -9.69 -1.24
CA TYR A 291 10.56 -10.04 -1.90
C TYR A 291 11.35 -11.06 -1.06
N ASP A 292 11.53 -10.79 0.24
CA ASP A 292 12.19 -11.73 1.15
C ASP A 292 11.43 -13.05 1.30
N TYR A 293 10.10 -13.04 1.17
CA TYR A 293 9.26 -14.22 1.23
C TYR A 293 9.41 -15.09 -0.02
N CYS A 294 9.45 -14.48 -1.20
CA CYS A 294 9.76 -15.17 -2.46
C CYS A 294 11.12 -15.88 -2.39
N VAL A 295 12.17 -15.19 -1.94
CA VAL A 295 13.52 -15.78 -1.79
C VAL A 295 13.49 -17.02 -0.90
N ARG A 296 12.76 -16.96 0.22
CA ARG A 296 12.71 -18.05 1.21
C ARG A 296 11.82 -19.21 0.83
N ARG A 297 10.73 -18.99 0.08
CA ARG A 297 9.68 -19.99 -0.13
C ARG A 297 9.60 -20.53 -1.55
N VAL A 298 10.13 -19.84 -2.55
CA VAL A 298 10.12 -20.32 -3.93
C VAL A 298 11.34 -21.20 -4.16
N HIS A 299 11.11 -22.52 -4.22
CA HIS A 299 12.14 -23.51 -4.52
C HIS A 299 12.71 -23.32 -5.94
N GLU A 300 13.97 -23.71 -6.16
CA GLU A 300 14.67 -23.54 -7.45
C GLU A 300 13.92 -24.17 -8.61
N SER A 301 13.39 -25.39 -8.44
CA SER A 301 12.55 -26.05 -9.46
C SER A 301 11.27 -25.28 -9.84
N ALA A 302 10.76 -24.40 -8.97
CA ALA A 302 9.62 -23.54 -9.29
C ALA A 302 10.05 -22.24 -10.00
N ARG A 303 11.35 -21.98 -10.09
CA ARG A 303 11.96 -20.88 -10.86
C ARG A 303 12.27 -21.29 -12.29
N ASP A 304 12.40 -22.58 -12.56
CA ASP A 304 12.64 -23.12 -13.89
C ASP A 304 11.57 -22.65 -14.88
N GLY A 305 12.00 -22.05 -15.98
CA GLY A 305 11.12 -21.51 -17.02
C GLY A 305 10.48 -20.15 -16.68
N LEU A 306 10.66 -19.59 -15.49
CA LEU A 306 10.26 -18.21 -15.21
C LEU A 306 11.13 -17.25 -16.01
N ARG A 307 10.48 -16.30 -16.67
CA ARG A 307 11.11 -15.19 -17.39
C ARG A 307 10.64 -13.90 -16.74
N LEU A 308 11.52 -13.23 -16.02
CA LEU A 308 11.22 -11.99 -15.32
C LEU A 308 11.99 -10.79 -15.90
N ASP A 309 12.86 -11.01 -16.89
CA ASP A 309 13.61 -9.98 -17.61
C ASP A 309 12.73 -8.96 -18.34
N HIS A 310 11.50 -9.34 -18.69
CA HIS A 310 10.54 -8.44 -19.33
C HIS A 310 9.70 -7.61 -18.36
N VAL A 311 9.83 -7.78 -17.04
CA VAL A 311 9.09 -6.97 -16.07
C VAL A 311 9.62 -5.53 -16.14
N SER A 312 8.73 -4.56 -16.41
CA SER A 312 9.14 -3.17 -16.62
C SER A 312 9.45 -2.45 -15.32
N VAL A 313 8.62 -2.67 -14.30
CA VAL A 313 8.67 -1.93 -13.04
C VAL A 313 8.30 -2.84 -11.88
N MET A 314 9.20 -2.96 -10.91
CA MET A 314 8.97 -3.59 -9.61
C MET A 314 9.15 -2.55 -8.52
N ILE A 315 8.06 -2.13 -7.88
CA ILE A 315 8.10 -1.12 -6.82
C ILE A 315 8.27 -1.81 -5.47
N ASN A 316 9.18 -1.31 -4.63
CA ASN A 316 9.25 -1.67 -3.22
C ASN A 316 8.84 -0.49 -2.33
N GLY A 317 7.85 -0.71 -1.45
CA GLY A 317 7.28 0.31 -0.56
C GLY A 317 6.10 -0.21 0.27
N SER A 318 5.45 0.56 1.15
CA SER A 318 5.70 1.94 1.60
C SER A 318 6.43 2.01 2.95
N GLU A 319 6.81 0.85 3.50
CA GLU A 319 7.72 0.80 4.64
C GLU A 319 9.17 1.07 4.20
N PRO A 320 10.07 1.47 5.11
CA PRO A 320 11.47 1.70 4.78
C PRO A 320 12.05 0.49 4.04
N VAL A 321 12.55 0.72 2.82
CA VAL A 321 13.13 -0.33 1.99
C VAL A 321 14.43 -0.78 2.61
N ARG A 322 14.59 -2.10 2.76
CA ARG A 322 15.83 -2.70 3.28
C ARG A 322 16.78 -2.93 2.10
N PRO A 323 17.98 -2.31 2.07
CA PRO A 323 18.89 -2.44 0.95
C PRO A 323 19.16 -3.91 0.57
N GLY A 324 19.41 -4.76 1.56
CA GLY A 324 19.68 -6.19 1.33
C GLY A 324 18.49 -7.01 0.81
N THR A 325 17.25 -6.57 1.00
CA THR A 325 16.06 -7.34 0.53
C THR A 325 16.05 -7.43 -0.99
N LEU A 326 16.32 -6.31 -1.66
CA LEU A 326 16.32 -6.24 -3.13
C LEU A 326 17.51 -6.99 -3.73
N SER A 327 18.70 -6.80 -3.16
CA SER A 327 19.90 -7.53 -3.60
C SER A 327 19.74 -9.05 -3.48
N ARG A 328 19.17 -9.55 -2.38
CA ARG A 328 18.90 -10.98 -2.21
C ARG A 328 17.88 -11.51 -3.22
N PHE A 329 16.86 -10.71 -3.52
CA PHE A 329 15.87 -11.08 -4.52
C PHE A 329 16.51 -11.18 -5.92
N GLU A 330 17.23 -10.14 -6.34
CA GLU A 330 17.94 -10.16 -7.64
C GLU A 330 18.92 -11.32 -7.75
N GLN A 331 19.68 -11.62 -6.69
CA GLN A 331 20.60 -12.76 -6.68
C GLN A 331 19.86 -14.10 -6.79
N ALA A 332 18.79 -14.30 -6.02
CA ALA A 332 18.03 -15.56 -6.02
C ALA A 332 17.28 -15.81 -7.34
N PHE A 333 16.86 -14.75 -8.02
CA PHE A 333 16.07 -14.82 -9.26
C PHE A 333 16.88 -14.47 -10.52
N ALA A 334 18.19 -14.26 -10.42
CA ALA A 334 19.07 -14.02 -11.57
C ALA A 334 18.93 -15.05 -12.72
N PRO A 335 18.70 -16.36 -12.47
CA PRO A 335 18.47 -17.34 -13.55
C PRO A 335 17.20 -17.10 -14.38
N THR A 336 16.25 -16.32 -13.85
CA THR A 336 14.99 -15.98 -14.53
C THR A 336 15.11 -14.78 -15.47
N GLY A 337 16.33 -14.23 -15.62
CA GLY A 337 16.62 -13.01 -16.35
C GLY A 337 16.97 -11.84 -15.42
N ARG A 338 17.93 -11.00 -15.82
CA ARG A 338 18.35 -9.85 -15.00
C ARG A 338 17.40 -8.67 -15.17
N HIS A 339 17.10 -8.03 -14.04
CA HIS A 339 16.27 -6.84 -13.95
C HIS A 339 17.14 -5.58 -14.06
N ASP A 340 17.72 -5.31 -15.23
CA ASP A 340 18.63 -4.18 -15.42
C ASP A 340 17.88 -2.83 -15.34
N GLY A 341 17.67 -2.31 -14.12
CA GLY A 341 17.09 -0.98 -13.87
C GLY A 341 15.56 -0.93 -13.70
N CYS A 342 14.89 -2.09 -13.64
CA CYS A 342 13.43 -2.16 -13.51
C CYS A 342 12.93 -2.11 -12.05
N LEU A 343 13.82 -2.02 -11.07
CA LEU A 343 13.50 -2.05 -9.65
C LEU A 343 13.50 -0.64 -9.06
N TYR A 344 12.32 -0.17 -8.65
CA TYR A 344 12.10 1.18 -8.15
C TYR A 344 11.85 1.17 -6.64
N VAL A 345 12.68 1.89 -5.90
CA VAL A 345 12.54 2.09 -4.45
C VAL A 345 11.67 3.31 -4.20
N THR A 346 10.57 3.15 -3.47
CA THR A 346 9.68 4.26 -3.10
C THR A 346 9.55 4.38 -1.58
N GLY A 347 9.61 5.60 -1.05
CA GLY A 347 9.57 5.90 0.38
C GLY A 347 8.76 7.15 0.71
N ARG A 348 8.39 7.33 1.98
CA ARG A 348 7.61 8.51 2.42
C ARG A 348 8.50 9.75 2.48
N ILE A 349 8.17 10.79 1.72
CA ILE A 349 8.83 12.11 1.78
C ILE A 349 8.77 12.71 3.20
N LYS A 350 7.67 12.52 3.93
CA LYS A 350 7.47 13.07 5.29
C LYS A 350 8.41 12.50 6.35
N ASP A 351 9.11 11.41 6.05
CA ASP A 351 10.07 10.79 6.97
C ASP A 351 11.52 11.21 6.68
N LEU A 352 11.79 12.03 5.65
CA LEU A 352 13.13 12.56 5.36
C LEU A 352 13.60 13.51 6.46
N ILE A 353 14.86 13.38 6.86
CA ILE A 353 15.57 14.37 7.67
C ILE A 353 16.54 15.14 6.79
N ILE A 354 16.62 16.45 6.98
CA ILE A 354 17.54 17.31 6.25
C ILE A 354 18.68 17.67 7.20
N ILE A 355 19.90 17.29 6.84
CA ILE A 355 21.12 17.60 7.61
C ILE A 355 22.08 18.31 6.65
N ASP A 356 22.53 19.50 7.01
CA ASP A 356 23.46 20.31 6.20
C ASP A 356 23.02 20.48 4.73
N GLY A 357 21.71 20.66 4.51
CA GLY A 357 21.13 20.84 3.18
C GLY A 357 20.97 19.55 2.35
N THR A 358 21.33 18.39 2.90
CA THR A 358 21.20 17.09 2.25
C THR A 358 20.02 16.31 2.84
N ASN A 359 19.22 15.68 1.97
CA ASN A 359 18.10 14.84 2.37
C ASN A 359 18.62 13.44 2.74
N HIS A 360 18.34 12.99 3.95
CA HIS A 360 18.62 11.64 4.41
C HIS A 360 17.33 10.95 4.82
N TYR A 361 17.17 9.68 4.46
CA TYR A 361 16.17 8.84 5.10
C TYR A 361 16.73 8.38 6.45
N PRO A 362 16.07 8.66 7.59
CA PRO A 362 16.53 8.23 8.90
C PRO A 362 16.82 6.74 8.97
N GLN A 363 16.12 5.95 8.15
CA GLN A 363 16.20 4.50 8.15
C GLN A 363 17.49 3.98 7.51
N ASP A 364 18.05 4.71 6.56
CA ASP A 364 19.34 4.36 5.97
C ASP A 364 20.45 4.56 7.01
N ILE A 365 20.34 5.66 7.78
CA ILE A 365 21.21 5.91 8.94
C ILE A 365 21.01 4.83 10.02
N GLU A 366 19.77 4.45 10.31
CA GLU A 366 19.46 3.36 11.26
C GLU A 366 20.12 2.04 10.87
N VAL A 367 20.06 1.64 9.59
CA VAL A 367 20.69 0.41 9.10
C VAL A 367 22.21 0.48 9.25
N THR A 368 22.83 1.59 8.84
CA THR A 368 24.27 1.78 9.01
C THR A 368 24.70 1.74 10.48
N VAL A 369 23.89 2.31 11.39
CA VAL A 369 24.13 2.21 12.84
C VAL A 369 24.06 0.75 13.29
N GLN A 370 23.10 -0.04 12.80
CA GLN A 370 22.97 -1.46 13.16
C GLN A 370 24.15 -2.33 12.74
N GLU A 371 24.75 -2.01 11.59
CA GLU A 371 25.87 -2.75 11.02
C GLU A 371 27.22 -2.28 11.58
N ALA A 372 27.25 -1.14 12.27
CA ALA A 372 28.49 -0.52 12.74
C ALA A 372 29.22 -1.30 13.83
N HIS A 373 28.51 -2.08 14.66
CA HIS A 373 29.13 -2.79 15.79
C HIS A 373 28.30 -4.00 16.27
N GLU A 374 28.95 -5.13 16.57
CA GLU A 374 28.30 -6.41 16.94
C GLU A 374 27.42 -6.35 18.22
N THR A 375 27.70 -5.39 19.10
CA THR A 375 26.94 -5.18 20.33
C THR A 375 25.58 -4.50 20.08
N ILE A 376 25.34 -4.02 18.86
CA ILE A 376 24.10 -3.41 18.41
C ILE A 376 23.19 -4.51 17.85
N ARG A 377 22.06 -4.74 18.51
CA ARG A 377 21.10 -5.75 18.07
C ARG A 377 20.35 -5.33 16.80
N HIS A 378 20.05 -6.30 15.93
CA HIS A 378 19.37 -6.13 14.64
C HIS A 378 17.89 -5.69 14.70
N ASP A 379 17.39 -5.31 15.86
CA ASP A 379 16.01 -4.86 16.04
C ASP A 379 15.92 -3.33 15.90
N ARG A 380 15.67 -2.89 14.65
CA ARG A 380 15.42 -1.52 14.11
C ARG A 380 15.40 -0.36 15.14
N LEU A 381 16.33 0.63 15.04
CA LEU A 381 16.36 1.83 15.92
C LEU A 381 17.12 3.08 15.40
N VAL A 382 16.56 4.28 15.62
CA VAL A 382 17.15 5.64 15.40
C VAL A 382 18.11 6.01 16.51
N VAL A 383 19.36 6.39 16.16
CA VAL A 383 20.43 7.02 16.96
C VAL A 383 20.32 6.82 18.48
N VAL A 384 20.04 5.57 18.81
CA VAL A 384 20.09 4.97 20.11
C VAL A 384 20.38 3.51 19.76
N ALA A 385 21.31 2.82 20.42
CA ALA A 385 21.53 1.40 20.15
C ALA A 385 21.30 0.61 21.44
N GLU A 386 20.59 -0.52 21.33
CA GLU A 386 20.39 -1.42 22.48
C GLU A 386 21.58 -2.35 22.64
N HIS A 387 22.15 -2.40 23.85
CA HIS A 387 23.33 -3.22 24.14
C HIS A 387 22.95 -4.68 24.48
N SER A 388 23.86 -5.64 24.24
CA SER A 388 23.63 -7.06 24.56
C SER A 388 23.48 -7.33 26.08
N ARG A 389 22.77 -8.40 26.46
CA ARG A 389 22.60 -8.82 27.88
C ARG A 389 23.86 -9.41 28.53
N ARG A 390 24.97 -9.57 27.78
CA ARG A 390 26.21 -10.22 28.25
C ARG A 390 27.37 -9.24 28.45
N LEU A 391 27.09 -7.94 28.56
CA LEU A 391 28.13 -6.91 28.63
C LEU A 391 28.73 -6.82 30.04
N THR A 392 30.04 -7.02 30.14
CA THR A 392 30.82 -7.02 31.39
C THR A 392 31.68 -5.78 31.61
N ASP A 393 31.67 -4.77 30.71
CA ASP A 393 32.38 -3.50 30.94
C ASP A 393 31.73 -2.29 30.21
N PRO A 394 30.77 -1.59 30.84
CA PRO A 394 29.91 -0.61 30.17
C PRO A 394 30.59 0.65 29.60
N PRO A 395 31.60 1.29 30.23
CA PRO A 395 32.16 2.56 29.74
C PRO A 395 33.04 2.40 28.49
N VAL A 396 33.95 1.43 28.50
CA VAL A 396 34.90 1.20 27.39
C VAL A 396 34.18 0.76 26.11
N VAL A 397 33.14 -0.06 26.26
CA VAL A 397 32.31 -0.52 25.14
C VAL A 397 31.42 0.61 24.59
N ARG A 398 30.90 1.51 25.44
CA ARG A 398 30.10 2.67 24.99
C ARG A 398 30.90 3.56 24.05
N ASP A 399 32.14 3.87 24.42
CA ASP A 399 33.01 4.74 23.62
C ASP A 399 33.43 4.08 22.30
N ALA A 400 33.70 2.77 22.32
CA ALA A 400 34.00 2.00 21.11
C ALA A 400 32.80 1.96 20.14
N VAL A 401 31.59 1.72 20.67
CA VAL A 401 30.34 1.73 19.88
C VAL A 401 30.04 3.12 19.33
N ALA A 402 30.17 4.16 20.14
CA ALA A 402 29.94 5.54 19.70
C ALA A 402 30.90 5.95 18.57
N ARG A 403 32.19 5.58 18.67
CA ARG A 403 33.17 5.80 17.60
C ARG A 403 32.85 5.01 16.33
N ALA A 404 32.51 3.73 16.46
CA ALA A 404 32.16 2.88 15.33
C ALA A 404 30.91 3.40 14.60
N VAL A 405 29.86 3.75 15.34
CA VAL A 405 28.63 4.34 14.81
C VAL A 405 28.92 5.68 14.13
N ARG A 406 29.67 6.58 14.78
CA ARG A 406 30.01 7.88 14.20
C ARG A 406 30.81 7.73 12.90
N GLY A 407 31.80 6.84 12.87
CA GLY A 407 32.61 6.58 11.68
C GLY A 407 31.80 5.96 10.54
N ALA A 408 30.96 4.95 10.83
CA ALA A 408 30.12 4.31 9.85
C ALA A 408 29.09 5.26 9.24
N VAL A 409 28.44 6.09 10.07
CA VAL A 409 27.45 7.06 9.58
C VAL A 409 28.12 8.18 8.78
N ALA A 410 29.30 8.67 9.22
CA ALA A 410 30.07 9.66 8.46
C ALA A 410 30.47 9.16 7.07
N MET A 411 30.99 7.93 6.97
CA MET A 411 31.33 7.33 5.68
C MET A 411 30.11 7.05 4.82
N GLY A 412 29.04 6.48 5.40
CA GLY A 412 27.87 6.03 4.66
C GLY A 412 26.94 7.14 4.22
N HIS A 413 26.89 8.25 4.97
CA HIS A 413 25.88 9.29 4.80
C HIS A 413 26.44 10.70 4.67
N GLY A 414 27.77 10.90 4.71
CA GLY A 414 28.36 12.24 4.60
C GLY A 414 28.02 13.17 5.77
N THR A 415 27.48 12.63 6.87
CA THR A 415 27.14 13.34 8.09
C THR A 415 27.46 12.48 9.31
N ALA A 416 27.76 13.09 10.45
CA ALA A 416 28.07 12.38 11.69
C ALA A 416 27.05 12.71 12.78
N PRO A 417 26.57 11.73 13.56
CA PRO A 417 25.74 11.99 14.72
C PRO A 417 26.47 12.88 15.73
N HIS A 418 25.87 14.03 16.06
CA HIS A 418 26.39 14.92 17.11
C HIS A 418 26.42 14.24 18.48
N ASN A 419 25.41 13.42 18.77
CA ASN A 419 25.33 12.61 19.99
C ASN A 419 24.79 11.21 19.67
N SER A 420 25.18 10.22 20.46
CA SER A 420 24.70 8.84 20.39
C SER A 420 24.52 8.30 21.80
N VAL A 421 23.33 7.80 22.12
CA VAL A 421 23.03 7.17 23.43
C VAL A 421 22.78 5.69 23.25
N LEU A 422 22.97 4.87 24.28
CA LEU A 422 22.60 3.44 24.23
C LEU A 422 21.34 3.21 25.07
N ALA A 423 20.28 2.68 24.46
CA ALA A 423 19.06 2.30 25.18
C ALA A 423 19.25 0.94 25.84
N ARG A 424 18.52 0.69 26.93
CA ARG A 424 18.39 -0.67 27.44
C ARG A 424 17.44 -1.47 26.54
N PRO A 425 17.68 -2.77 26.34
CA PRO A 425 16.77 -3.64 25.59
C PRO A 425 15.29 -3.49 25.97
N GLY A 426 14.43 -3.24 24.98
CA GLY A 426 12.98 -3.10 25.17
C GLY A 426 12.50 -1.73 25.65
N THR A 427 13.40 -0.73 25.78
CA THR A 427 13.03 0.62 26.25
C THR A 427 12.72 1.61 25.12
N VAL A 428 12.93 1.19 23.87
CA VAL A 428 12.57 1.97 22.69
C VAL A 428 11.05 1.94 22.48
N PRO A 429 10.38 3.10 22.41
CA PRO A 429 8.97 3.13 22.09
C PRO A 429 8.70 2.67 20.65
N ARG A 430 7.76 1.74 20.51
CA ARG A 430 7.28 1.21 19.23
C ARG A 430 5.82 1.54 19.01
N THR A 431 5.39 1.61 17.76
CA THR A 431 3.98 1.65 17.38
C THR A 431 3.36 0.26 17.59
N SER A 432 2.03 0.20 17.60
CA SER A 432 1.29 -1.08 17.67
C SER A 432 1.65 -2.06 16.54
N GLY A 433 2.11 -1.56 15.40
CA GLY A 433 2.64 -2.36 14.28
C GLY A 433 4.13 -2.73 14.39
N GLY A 434 4.75 -2.56 15.57
CA GLY A 434 6.14 -2.92 15.83
C GLY A 434 7.20 -1.98 15.22
N LYS A 435 6.79 -0.86 14.61
CA LYS A 435 7.71 0.14 14.02
C LYS A 435 8.24 1.07 15.11
N VAL A 436 9.44 1.61 14.95
CA VAL A 436 10.00 2.62 15.88
C VAL A 436 9.14 3.88 15.88
N ALA A 437 8.71 4.32 17.05
CA ALA A 437 8.00 5.59 17.21
C ALA A 437 9.01 6.74 17.33
N ARG A 438 9.56 7.21 16.20
CA ARG A 438 10.66 8.21 16.15
C ARG A 438 10.36 9.49 16.94
N THR A 439 9.14 10.01 16.84
CA THR A 439 8.70 11.19 17.60
C THR A 439 8.73 10.95 19.11
N ALA A 440 8.29 9.76 19.55
CA ALA A 440 8.35 9.38 20.96
C ALA A 440 9.80 9.15 21.41
N CYS A 441 10.66 8.66 20.52
CA CYS A 441 12.09 8.53 20.82
C CYS A 441 12.74 9.91 21.02
N ARG A 442 12.50 10.85 20.10
CA ARG A 442 12.98 12.23 20.24
C ARG A 442 12.51 12.87 21.55
N ALA A 443 11.24 12.69 21.92
CA ALA A 443 10.69 13.20 23.17
C ALA A 443 11.41 12.60 24.40
N ARG A 444 11.65 11.29 24.42
CA ARG A 444 12.39 10.61 25.51
C ARG A 444 13.85 11.06 25.59
N TYR A 445 14.52 11.23 24.45
CA TYR A 445 15.89 11.73 24.40
C TYR A 445 15.99 13.15 24.97
N LEU A 446 15.13 14.07 24.51
CA LEU A 446 15.12 15.46 24.99
C LEU A 446 14.72 15.58 26.47
N ALA A 447 13.92 14.64 26.98
CA ALA A 447 13.58 14.53 28.39
C ALA A 447 14.68 13.87 29.25
N GLY A 448 15.85 13.53 28.68
CA GLY A 448 16.96 12.92 29.42
C GLY A 448 16.70 11.48 29.88
N VAL A 449 15.68 10.80 29.34
CA VAL A 449 15.31 9.43 29.76
C VAL A 449 16.44 8.42 29.54
N TRP A 450 17.30 8.68 28.55
CA TRP A 450 18.47 7.86 28.25
C TRP A 450 19.79 8.51 28.71
N ALA A 451 19.71 9.64 29.41
CA ALA A 451 20.84 10.26 30.10
C ALA A 451 20.99 9.68 31.52
N SER A 452 19.94 9.15 32.15
CA SER A 452 20.01 8.60 33.53
C SER A 452 20.71 7.24 33.65
N SER A 453 21.13 6.62 32.55
CA SER A 453 22.06 5.47 32.56
C SER A 453 23.54 5.90 32.73
N ILE A 454 23.77 7.18 33.06
CA ILE A 454 25.09 7.79 33.29
C ILE A 454 25.46 7.83 34.78
N GLU A 455 24.51 7.79 35.74
CA GLU A 455 24.84 8.04 37.16
C GLU A 455 24.45 6.94 38.16
N SER A 456 23.59 5.98 37.83
CA SER A 456 23.09 5.02 38.84
C SER A 456 24.08 3.92 39.29
N ASP A 457 25.26 3.82 38.68
CA ASP A 457 26.25 2.78 39.00
C ASP A 457 27.42 3.30 39.87
N LEU A 458 27.43 4.59 40.26
CA LEU A 458 28.49 5.18 41.10
C LEU A 458 28.10 5.39 42.57
N THR A 459 26.84 5.22 42.95
CA THR A 459 26.37 5.46 44.34
C THR A 459 26.02 4.19 45.12
N GLY A 460 26.12 3.00 44.51
CA GLY A 460 25.84 1.71 45.17
C GLY A 460 26.97 1.11 46.00
N ALA A 461 28.11 1.81 46.19
CA ALA A 461 29.30 1.26 46.84
C ALA A 461 29.81 2.07 48.05
N ARG A 462 28.91 2.77 48.76
CA ARG A 462 29.22 3.40 50.06
C ARG A 462 28.03 3.32 51.00
N GLU A 463 27.74 2.12 51.52
CA GLU A 463 27.08 1.93 52.82
C GLU A 463 27.19 0.44 53.18
N GLY A 464 28.04 0.12 54.17
CA GLY A 464 28.27 -1.23 54.66
C GLY A 464 29.70 -1.41 55.18
N GLU A 465 30.03 -0.74 56.28
CA GLU A 465 31.05 -1.22 57.24
C GLU A 465 30.34 -2.04 58.31
#